data_AF-A0A8D4BKC3-F1
#
_entry.id   AF-A0A8D4BKC3-F1
#
_cell.length_a   1.000
_cell.length_b   1.000
_cell.length_c   1.000
_cell.angle_alpha   90.00
_cell.angle_beta   90.00
_cell.angle_gamma   90.00
#
_symmetry.space_group_name_H-M   'P 1'
#
loop_
_entity.id
_entity.type
_entity.pdbx_description
1 polymer ?
#
loop_
_entity_poly.entity_id
_entity_poly.type
_entity_poly.pdbx_seq_one_letter_code
_entity_poly.pdbx_strand_id
1 'polypeptide(L)'
;MTLPENLPVDFTAYNHLTFLPLGRKNKSIRSIGSKHTKGLLGRLNDYFERAMNELPKEDIILFQTFLYGNHRGGFPVAIDKNEDVYPHFWKPTSFLWKEYNKNRGIPIHHDEFYSQDFTVLTKNELENYLGSIMKDYMFCARIHDSSKEEWIQHINKCFFKHPLISLYRRNADVIEAIEQSKKSPLLFIMKNPEQIAFWRNRIEIIMRPFRSLSSTAFERGFSDTEDTVLTVHGENEIIRLTSENRGLAVTYDVTGDATSLDDEYNVVLAAKRLATTQRQFEEIMDENEEVIQKLLVFFKWKSLLKHHEVHIKEIQDKLCSLTTYQLNQRQVLQENDPFLSFIQNVLQVKIPNVNLEVGSIQWFSQWDFPDVTLLQETNKFTCYMDPNEIEKKLTEISAKIENELHKQRQDLLSTPLKIGQITFESNQMLRLLTLIDTLKNTETQQSYVQILEGVSTNSIRQKELDKIPAFGLLNSVKRKRIVTYLQELQNYQLLKKEKKGFSLTPKGEAIRRLFEEESRRI
;
A
#
# COMPACT_ATOMS: atom_id res chain seq x y z
N MET A 1 1.08 26.19 26.42
CA MET A 1 2.02 27.07 25.68
C MET A 1 1.41 28.46 25.70
N THR A 2 2.15 29.50 26.05
CA THR A 2 1.59 30.85 26.28
C THR A 2 2.44 31.92 25.60
N LEU A 3 1.89 33.14 25.44
CA LEU A 3 2.67 34.25 24.93
C LEU A 3 3.88 34.53 25.85
N PRO A 4 5.06 34.87 25.29
CA PRO A 4 6.20 35.26 26.10
C PRO A 4 5.90 36.48 26.97
N GLU A 5 6.28 36.44 28.24
CA GLU A 5 6.00 37.50 29.24
C GLU A 5 6.39 38.91 28.78
N ASN A 6 7.44 39.03 27.97
CA ASN A 6 7.96 40.31 27.51
C ASN A 6 7.36 40.80 26.18
N LEU A 7 6.42 40.06 25.58
CA LEU A 7 5.81 40.39 24.29
C LEU A 7 4.56 41.31 24.42
N PRO A 8 3.67 41.10 25.40
CA PRO A 8 2.58 42.02 25.72
C PRO A 8 3.03 43.44 26.04
N VAL A 9 2.22 44.41 25.65
CA VAL A 9 2.33 45.82 26.06
C VAL A 9 0.99 46.26 26.63
N ASP A 10 0.99 46.66 27.90
CA ASP A 10 -0.21 47.10 28.60
C ASP A 10 -0.23 48.62 28.80
N PHE A 11 -1.40 49.22 28.65
CA PHE A 11 -1.62 50.65 28.89
C PHE A 11 -2.66 50.83 30.00
N THR A 12 -2.34 51.66 30.99
CA THR A 12 -3.24 51.95 32.13
C THR A 12 -4.58 52.56 31.72
N ALA A 13 -4.65 53.17 30.55
CA ALA A 13 -5.88 53.74 29.98
C ALA A 13 -6.85 52.66 29.44
N TYR A 14 -6.38 51.43 29.21
CA TYR A 14 -7.15 50.34 28.61
C TYR A 14 -6.87 49.02 29.33
N ASN A 15 -7.31 48.89 30.58
CA ASN A 15 -6.95 47.77 31.45
C ASN A 15 -7.54 46.41 31.03
N HIS A 16 -8.49 46.39 30.09
CA HIS A 16 -9.10 45.17 29.55
C HIS A 16 -8.59 44.82 28.16
N LEU A 17 -7.59 45.54 27.65
CA LEU A 17 -6.93 45.28 26.37
C LEU A 17 -5.44 45.05 26.61
N THR A 18 -4.87 44.09 25.90
CA THR A 18 -3.42 43.83 25.89
C THR A 18 -2.91 43.90 24.46
N PHE A 19 -1.90 44.73 24.23
CA PHE A 19 -1.44 45.02 22.87
C PHE A 19 -0.26 44.13 22.48
N LEU A 20 -0.32 43.53 21.30
CA LEU A 20 0.68 42.60 20.79
C LEU A 20 1.30 43.13 19.49
N PRO A 21 2.64 43.23 19.41
CA PRO A 21 3.31 43.79 18.23
C PRO A 21 3.36 42.81 17.05
N LEU A 22 3.03 43.31 15.86
CA LEU A 22 3.16 42.60 14.59
C LEU A 22 4.59 42.70 14.01
N GLY A 23 5.15 41.55 13.60
CA GLY A 23 6.42 41.48 12.88
C GLY A 23 7.65 41.86 13.70
N ARG A 24 8.09 43.12 13.65
CA ARG A 24 9.26 43.59 14.42
C ARG A 24 8.80 44.20 15.74
N LYS A 25 9.36 43.70 16.85
CA LYS A 25 9.12 44.24 18.19
C LYS A 25 9.75 45.63 18.33
N ASN A 26 8.95 46.66 18.57
CA ASN A 26 9.45 47.99 18.95
C ASN A 26 9.84 47.99 20.44
N LYS A 27 11.01 48.55 20.77
CA LYS A 27 11.57 48.51 22.13
C LYS A 27 10.93 49.52 23.10
N SER A 28 10.10 50.46 22.63
CA SER A 28 9.57 51.54 23.47
C SER A 28 8.27 52.13 22.91
N ILE A 29 7.14 51.46 23.13
CA ILE A 29 5.83 52.00 22.78
C ILE A 29 5.36 52.84 23.97
N ARG A 30 5.22 54.17 23.78
CA ARG A 30 4.83 55.10 24.87
C ARG A 30 3.37 55.54 24.79
N SER A 31 2.73 55.45 23.63
CA SER A 31 1.34 55.85 23.45
C SER A 31 0.76 55.28 22.16
N ILE A 32 -0.51 54.87 22.17
CA ILE A 32 -1.18 54.34 20.98
C ILE A 32 -2.07 55.41 20.31
N GLY A 33 -1.82 55.62 19.01
CA GLY A 33 -2.78 56.12 18.03
C GLY A 33 -3.24 57.58 18.09
N SER A 34 -3.92 57.97 17.01
CA SER A 34 -4.60 59.28 16.82
C SER A 34 -5.85 59.44 17.69
N LYS A 35 -6.45 60.65 17.73
CA LYS A 35 -7.69 60.93 18.48
C LYS A 35 -8.86 59.99 18.12
N HIS A 36 -8.96 59.59 16.84
CA HIS A 36 -9.97 58.64 16.36
C HIS A 36 -9.75 57.23 16.92
N THR A 37 -8.49 56.78 16.93
CA THR A 37 -8.08 55.46 17.45
C THR A 37 -8.38 55.33 18.94
N LYS A 38 -8.24 56.41 19.72
CA LYS A 38 -8.56 56.43 21.17
C LYS A 38 -10.04 56.18 21.45
N GLY A 39 -10.95 56.75 20.66
CA GLY A 39 -12.40 56.53 20.81
C GLY A 39 -12.83 55.10 20.45
N LEU A 40 -12.15 54.47 19.49
CA LEU A 40 -12.36 53.06 19.15
C LEU A 40 -11.86 52.13 20.25
N LEU A 41 -10.64 52.37 20.77
CA LEU A 41 -10.06 51.59 21.87
C LEU A 41 -10.87 51.70 23.17
N GLY A 42 -11.42 52.87 23.48
CA GLY A 42 -12.35 53.03 24.60
C GLY A 42 -13.58 52.13 24.45
N ARG A 43 -14.22 52.14 23.27
CA ARG A 43 -15.37 51.26 22.99
C ARG A 43 -15.03 49.77 23.12
N LEU A 44 -13.86 49.35 22.65
CA LEU A 44 -13.39 47.96 22.82
C LEU A 44 -13.19 47.62 24.29
N ASN A 45 -12.49 48.49 25.04
CA ASN A 45 -12.23 48.29 26.46
C ASN A 45 -13.53 48.18 27.26
N ASP A 46 -14.50 49.07 27.03
CA ASP A 46 -15.80 49.06 27.72
C ASP A 46 -16.63 47.81 27.38
N TYR A 47 -16.52 47.30 26.14
CA TYR A 47 -17.15 46.05 25.76
C TYR A 47 -16.54 44.86 26.53
N PHE A 48 -15.22 44.72 26.48
CA PHE A 48 -14.53 43.62 27.14
C PHE A 48 -14.61 43.70 28.65
N GLU A 49 -14.66 44.88 29.25
CA GLU A 49 -14.97 45.06 30.67
C GLU A 49 -16.33 44.46 31.01
N ARG A 50 -17.39 44.81 30.27
CA ARG A 50 -18.73 44.24 30.48
C ARG A 50 -18.75 42.72 30.28
N ALA A 51 -18.20 42.25 29.16
CA ALA A 51 -18.18 40.81 28.83
C ALA A 51 -17.42 40.00 29.89
N MET A 52 -16.26 40.48 30.37
CA MET A 52 -15.49 39.81 31.40
C MET A 52 -16.18 39.82 32.76
N ASN A 53 -16.92 40.89 33.10
CA ASN A 53 -17.67 40.97 34.36
C ASN A 53 -18.89 40.03 34.38
N GLU A 54 -19.40 39.62 33.22
CA GLU A 54 -20.50 38.66 33.09
C GLU A 54 -20.04 37.20 33.18
N LEU A 55 -18.74 36.93 32.97
CA LEU A 55 -18.16 35.59 33.01
C LEU A 55 -17.88 35.11 34.45
N PRO A 56 -18.00 33.79 34.73
CA PRO A 56 -17.49 33.19 35.96
C PRO A 56 -15.99 33.46 36.15
N LYS A 57 -15.54 33.57 37.41
CA LYS A 57 -14.11 33.79 37.73
C LYS A 57 -13.19 32.71 37.16
N GLU A 58 -13.67 31.47 37.09
CA GLU A 58 -12.92 30.33 36.54
C GLU A 58 -12.66 30.50 35.04
N ASP A 59 -13.67 30.92 34.28
CA ASP A 59 -13.56 31.22 32.85
C ASP A 59 -12.58 32.38 32.58
N ILE A 60 -12.60 33.41 33.43
CA ILE A 60 -11.63 34.53 33.35
C ILE A 60 -10.19 34.02 33.54
N ILE A 61 -9.96 33.14 34.52
CA ILE A 61 -8.64 32.55 34.79
C ILE A 61 -8.20 31.68 33.61
N LEU A 62 -9.09 30.88 33.04
CA LEU A 62 -8.80 30.05 31.87
C LEU A 62 -8.40 30.90 30.67
N PHE A 63 -9.16 31.96 30.37
CA PHE A 63 -8.85 32.91 29.30
C PHE A 63 -7.46 33.55 29.47
N GLN A 64 -7.16 34.02 30.68
CA GLN A 64 -5.86 34.65 30.98
C GLN A 64 -4.71 33.63 30.89
N THR A 65 -4.93 32.42 31.40
CA THR A 65 -3.93 31.35 31.39
C THR A 65 -3.60 30.92 29.96
N PHE A 66 -4.61 30.77 29.11
CA PHE A 66 -4.46 30.43 27.70
C PHE A 66 -3.54 31.41 26.96
N LEU A 67 -3.77 32.71 27.10
CA LEU A 67 -3.01 33.73 26.36
C LEU A 67 -1.70 34.11 27.04
N TYR A 68 -1.72 34.29 28.37
CA TYR A 68 -0.66 34.97 29.12
C TYR A 68 -0.06 34.11 30.25
N GLY A 69 -0.55 32.89 30.45
CA GLY A 69 -0.12 32.04 31.56
C GLY A 69 -0.48 32.67 32.91
N ASN A 70 0.50 32.76 33.80
CA ASN A 70 0.28 33.32 35.15
C ASN A 70 0.21 34.86 35.18
N HIS A 71 0.35 35.53 34.03
CA HIS A 71 0.33 36.98 33.95
C HIS A 71 -1.08 37.51 33.74
N ARG A 72 -1.38 38.65 34.36
CA ARG A 72 -2.64 39.35 34.13
C ARG A 72 -2.59 40.01 32.76
N GLY A 73 -3.58 39.71 31.92
CA GLY A 73 -3.76 40.34 30.61
C GLY A 73 -5.24 40.54 30.27
N GLY A 74 -5.50 41.40 29.29
CA GLY A 74 -6.81 41.69 28.71
C GLY A 74 -7.01 41.00 27.37
N PHE A 75 -7.95 41.49 26.56
CA PHE A 75 -8.18 40.97 25.22
C PHE A 75 -7.04 41.37 24.26
N PRO A 76 -6.50 40.44 23.44
CA PRO A 76 -5.35 40.71 22.58
C PRO A 76 -5.72 41.62 21.39
N VAL A 77 -5.00 42.74 21.27
CA VAL A 77 -5.16 43.71 20.18
C VAL A 77 -3.85 43.85 19.42
N ALA A 78 -3.90 43.67 18.10
CA ALA A 78 -2.73 43.79 17.24
C ALA A 78 -2.31 45.26 17.06
N ILE A 79 -1.01 45.53 17.17
CA ILE A 79 -0.41 46.83 16.84
C ILE A 79 0.71 46.67 15.82
N ASP A 80 0.76 47.60 14.87
CA ASP A 80 1.78 47.61 13.84
C ASP A 80 3.08 48.30 14.31
N LYS A 81 4.07 48.36 13.41
CA LYS A 81 5.36 49.01 13.67
C LYS A 81 5.27 50.53 13.89
N ASN A 82 4.15 51.15 13.52
CA ASN A 82 3.89 52.58 13.68
C ASN A 82 3.09 52.87 14.96
N GLU A 83 2.86 51.85 15.81
CA GLU A 83 2.05 51.96 17.04
C GLU A 83 0.56 52.24 16.74
N ASP A 84 0.11 51.90 15.54
CA ASP A 84 -1.29 51.95 15.14
C ASP A 84 -1.95 50.58 15.34
N VAL A 85 -3.23 50.62 15.69
CA VAL A 85 -4.06 49.43 15.88
C VAL A 85 -4.31 48.78 14.52
N TYR A 86 -4.01 47.50 14.41
CA TYR A 86 -4.32 46.73 13.22
C TYR A 86 -5.84 46.45 13.15
N PRO A 87 -6.48 46.63 11.98
CA PRO A 87 -7.95 46.64 11.85
C PRO A 87 -8.64 45.27 11.97
N HIS A 88 -7.88 44.19 12.14
CA HIS A 88 -8.42 42.84 12.24
C HIS A 88 -7.98 42.17 13.54
N PHE A 89 -8.88 41.42 14.18
CA PHE A 89 -8.57 40.61 15.35
C PHE A 89 -7.91 39.29 14.93
N TRP A 90 -7.01 38.78 15.77
CA TRP A 90 -6.48 37.43 15.62
C TRP A 90 -7.56 36.39 15.88
N LYS A 91 -7.48 35.29 15.13
CA LYS A 91 -8.15 34.06 15.51
C LYS A 91 -7.46 33.46 16.74
N PRO A 92 -8.21 32.92 17.71
CA PRO A 92 -7.60 32.32 18.90
C PRO A 92 -6.80 31.05 18.57
N THR A 93 -7.11 30.36 17.47
CA THR A 93 -6.32 29.24 16.94
C THR A 93 -4.88 29.61 16.59
N SER A 94 -4.60 30.89 16.39
CA SER A 94 -3.24 31.40 16.17
C SER A 94 -2.38 31.26 17.44
N PHE A 95 -2.99 31.34 18.63
CA PHE A 95 -2.28 31.17 19.90
C PHE A 95 -2.28 29.72 20.41
N LEU A 96 -3.17 28.89 19.88
CA LEU A 96 -3.34 27.51 20.31
C LEU A 96 -2.17 26.62 19.82
N TRP A 97 -1.48 25.97 20.76
CA TRP A 97 -0.35 25.06 20.53
C TRP A 97 0.80 25.64 19.69
N LYS A 98 0.94 26.97 19.64
CA LYS A 98 2.07 27.66 18.98
C LYS A 98 2.96 28.32 20.02
N GLU A 99 4.26 28.28 19.76
CA GLU A 99 5.25 29.04 20.53
C GLU A 99 5.74 30.24 19.72
N TYR A 100 5.72 31.42 20.35
CA TYR A 100 6.20 32.65 19.74
C TYR A 100 7.56 33.07 20.29
N ASN A 101 8.38 33.67 19.44
CA ASN A 101 9.72 34.13 19.82
C ASN A 101 9.64 35.36 20.73
N LYS A 102 10.29 35.32 21.90
CA LYS A 102 10.30 36.43 22.88
C LYS A 102 10.87 37.75 22.34
N ASN A 103 11.71 37.67 21.30
CA ASN A 103 12.51 38.77 20.75
C ASN A 103 11.95 39.34 19.43
N ARG A 104 10.90 38.74 18.86
CA ARG A 104 10.25 39.21 17.62
C ARG A 104 8.76 39.44 17.88
N GLY A 105 8.12 40.27 17.05
CA GLY A 105 6.66 40.39 17.04
C GLY A 105 6.03 39.13 16.42
N ILE A 106 4.72 39.01 16.54
CA ILE A 106 3.94 37.91 15.96
C ILE A 106 3.96 38.09 14.43
N PRO A 107 4.33 37.06 13.64
CA PRO A 107 4.32 37.14 12.18
C PRO A 107 2.94 37.52 11.63
N ILE A 108 2.93 38.24 10.50
CA ILE A 108 1.68 38.66 9.84
C ILE A 108 1.32 37.60 8.80
N HIS A 109 0.53 36.61 9.22
CA HIS A 109 -0.07 35.63 8.32
C HIS A 109 -1.56 35.96 8.19
N HIS A 110 -2.02 36.31 6.99
CA HIS A 110 -3.38 36.83 6.79
C HIS A 110 -4.49 35.84 7.21
N ASP A 111 -4.22 34.55 7.12
CA ASP A 111 -5.09 33.45 7.54
C ASP A 111 -5.27 33.35 9.07
N GLU A 112 -4.35 33.92 9.85
CA GLU A 112 -4.40 33.98 11.33
C GLU A 112 -5.33 35.08 11.87
N PHE A 113 -5.89 35.92 11.00
CA PHE A 113 -6.83 37.00 11.35
C PHE A 113 -8.23 36.72 10.84
N TYR A 114 -9.23 37.28 11.52
CA TYR A 114 -10.58 37.38 10.97
C TYR A 114 -10.60 38.38 9.81
N SER A 115 -11.37 38.09 8.77
CA SER A 115 -11.43 38.94 7.56
C SER A 115 -12.18 40.26 7.77
N GLN A 116 -13.03 40.35 8.80
CA GLN A 116 -13.84 41.53 9.08
C GLN A 116 -12.99 42.64 9.68
N ASP A 117 -13.02 43.83 9.06
CA ASP A 117 -12.43 45.06 9.60
C ASP A 117 -13.36 45.63 10.68
N PHE A 118 -12.88 45.71 11.92
CA PHE A 118 -13.70 46.20 13.04
C PHE A 118 -13.78 47.72 13.14
N THR A 119 -12.93 48.45 12.42
CA THR A 119 -12.84 49.92 12.49
C THR A 119 -14.01 50.62 11.79
N VAL A 120 -14.64 49.91 10.84
CA VAL A 120 -15.76 50.41 10.01
C VAL A 120 -17.14 49.95 10.48
N LEU A 121 -17.20 49.09 11.50
CA LEU A 121 -18.46 48.54 12.01
C LEU A 121 -19.28 49.58 12.78
N THR A 122 -20.60 49.52 12.62
CA THR A 122 -21.53 50.24 13.50
C THR A 122 -21.48 49.66 14.92
N LYS A 123 -22.05 50.37 15.90
CA LYS A 123 -22.02 49.94 17.30
C LYS A 123 -22.60 48.52 17.50
N ASN A 124 -23.76 48.24 16.90
CA ASN A 124 -24.44 46.94 17.08
C ASN A 124 -23.70 45.81 16.35
N GLU A 125 -23.18 46.07 15.15
CA GLU A 125 -22.37 45.09 14.41
C GLU A 125 -21.09 44.75 15.16
N LEU A 126 -20.44 45.76 15.76
CA LEU A 126 -19.25 45.56 16.58
C LEU A 126 -19.57 44.72 17.83
N GLU A 127 -20.65 45.00 18.55
CA GLU A 127 -21.03 44.19 19.73
C GLU A 127 -21.29 42.71 19.36
N ASN A 128 -22.05 42.45 18.29
CA ASN A 128 -22.29 41.08 17.83
C ASN A 128 -21.00 40.37 17.40
N TYR A 129 -20.14 41.06 16.67
CA TYR A 129 -18.86 40.53 16.20
C TYR A 129 -17.89 40.23 17.35
N LEU A 130 -17.79 41.12 18.34
CA LEU A 130 -16.98 40.86 19.53
C LEU A 130 -17.56 39.70 20.37
N GLY A 131 -18.88 39.52 20.37
CA GLY A 131 -19.55 38.39 21.00
C GLY A 131 -19.15 37.05 20.39
N SER A 132 -19.14 36.94 19.06
CA SER A 132 -18.70 35.71 18.38
C SER A 132 -17.21 35.44 18.61
N ILE A 133 -16.36 36.47 18.51
CA ILE A 133 -14.92 36.33 18.76
C ILE A 133 -14.66 35.86 20.20
N MET A 134 -15.34 36.44 21.19
CA MET A 134 -15.16 36.05 22.58
C MET A 134 -15.49 34.57 22.78
N LYS A 135 -16.56 34.05 22.17
CA LYS A 135 -16.90 32.63 22.23
C LYS A 135 -15.76 31.75 21.69
N ASP A 136 -15.18 32.11 20.54
CA ASP A 136 -14.05 31.38 19.97
C ASP A 136 -12.83 31.38 20.90
N TYR A 137 -12.52 32.52 21.53
CA TYR A 137 -11.42 32.62 22.48
C TYR A 137 -11.65 31.79 23.74
N MET A 138 -12.87 31.83 24.29
CA MET A 138 -13.26 31.03 25.44
C MET A 138 -13.20 29.54 25.14
N PHE A 139 -13.64 29.12 23.96
CA PHE A 139 -13.54 27.72 23.55
C PHE A 139 -12.07 27.26 23.43
N CYS A 140 -11.22 28.04 22.76
CA CYS A 140 -9.79 27.75 22.67
C CYS A 140 -9.12 27.70 24.04
N ALA A 141 -9.53 28.56 24.98
CA ALA A 141 -9.02 28.55 26.35
C ALA A 141 -9.39 27.26 27.10
N ARG A 142 -10.61 26.74 26.90
CA ARG A 142 -11.05 25.48 27.51
C ARG A 142 -10.28 24.25 27.00
N ILE A 143 -9.85 24.27 25.74
CA ILE A 143 -9.13 23.13 25.13
C ILE A 143 -7.59 23.28 25.20
N HIS A 144 -7.08 24.41 25.69
CA HIS A 144 -5.65 24.76 25.67
C HIS A 144 -4.77 23.85 26.53
N ASP A 145 -5.32 23.30 27.61
CA ASP A 145 -4.55 22.55 28.61
C ASP A 145 -3.98 21.23 28.06
N SER A 146 -4.62 20.68 27.03
CA SER A 146 -4.13 19.50 26.32
C SER A 146 -3.39 19.92 25.04
N SER A 147 -2.31 19.21 24.73
CA SER A 147 -1.57 19.33 23.48
C SER A 147 -2.40 18.89 22.26
N LYS A 148 -1.95 19.29 21.07
CA LYS A 148 -2.56 18.87 19.80
C LYS A 148 -2.58 17.34 19.68
N GLU A 149 -1.49 16.68 20.04
CA GLU A 149 -1.33 15.23 19.96
C GLU A 149 -2.28 14.52 20.94
N GLU A 150 -2.44 15.04 22.16
CA GLU A 150 -3.39 14.51 23.14
C GLU A 150 -4.83 14.61 22.64
N TRP A 151 -5.22 15.74 22.05
CA TRP A 151 -6.53 15.88 21.43
C TRP A 151 -6.75 14.90 20.28
N ILE A 152 -5.77 14.73 19.39
CA ILE A 152 -5.86 13.75 18.30
C ILE A 152 -6.05 12.35 18.87
N GLN A 153 -5.28 11.96 19.88
CA GLN A 153 -5.40 10.66 20.52
C GLN A 153 -6.74 10.47 21.22
N HIS A 154 -7.25 11.49 21.92
CA HIS A 154 -8.55 11.45 22.59
C HIS A 154 -9.68 11.27 21.57
N ILE A 155 -9.70 12.11 20.53
CA ILE A 155 -10.71 12.05 19.48
C ILE A 155 -10.63 10.71 18.73
N ASN A 156 -9.43 10.17 18.50
CA ASN A 156 -9.26 8.86 17.89
C ASN A 156 -9.82 7.72 18.78
N LYS A 157 -9.70 7.82 20.11
CA LYS A 157 -10.36 6.88 21.04
C LYS A 157 -11.88 6.98 20.93
N CYS A 158 -12.43 8.19 20.85
CA CYS A 158 -13.88 8.39 20.68
C CYS A 158 -14.36 7.90 19.31
N PHE A 159 -13.57 8.09 18.24
CA PHE A 159 -13.82 7.54 16.91
C PHE A 159 -13.99 6.01 16.94
N PHE A 160 -13.13 5.28 17.65
CA PHE A 160 -13.28 3.82 17.76
C PHE A 160 -14.49 3.38 18.60
N LYS A 161 -15.01 4.25 19.46
CA LYS A 161 -16.26 4.02 20.18
C LYS A 161 -17.50 4.34 19.33
N HIS A 162 -17.33 5.08 18.22
CA HIS A 162 -18.44 5.42 17.33
C HIS A 162 -19.19 4.13 16.90
N PRO A 163 -20.54 4.09 16.96
CA PRO A 163 -21.28 2.86 16.79
C PRO A 163 -21.03 2.13 15.46
N LEU A 164 -20.87 2.88 14.35
CA LEU A 164 -20.54 2.30 13.04
C LEU A 164 -19.14 1.66 13.03
N ILE A 165 -18.16 2.32 13.64
CA ILE A 165 -16.77 1.85 13.68
C ILE A 165 -16.67 0.61 14.58
N SER A 166 -17.34 0.64 15.73
CA SER A 166 -17.45 -0.52 16.62
C SER A 166 -18.12 -1.71 15.92
N LEU A 167 -19.20 -1.46 15.16
CA LEU A 167 -19.88 -2.49 14.38
C LEU A 167 -18.95 -3.10 13.33
N TYR A 168 -18.21 -2.29 12.59
CA TYR A 168 -17.23 -2.76 11.61
C TYR A 168 -16.18 -3.66 12.28
N ARG A 169 -15.52 -3.19 13.35
CA ARG A 169 -14.43 -3.95 13.99
C ARG A 169 -14.88 -5.29 14.56
N ARG A 170 -16.13 -5.38 15.05
CA ARG A 170 -16.71 -6.63 15.55
C ARG A 170 -17.03 -7.65 14.45
N ASN A 171 -17.20 -7.20 13.20
CA ASN A 171 -17.63 -8.03 12.08
C ASN A 171 -16.66 -7.90 10.89
N ALA A 172 -15.40 -7.54 11.13
CA ALA A 172 -14.45 -7.21 10.08
C ALA A 172 -14.21 -8.43 9.16
N ASP A 173 -14.11 -9.61 9.76
CA ASP A 173 -13.99 -10.90 9.07
C ASP A 173 -15.21 -11.19 8.18
N VAL A 174 -16.43 -10.97 8.68
CA VAL A 174 -17.67 -11.18 7.92
C VAL A 174 -17.77 -10.19 6.76
N ILE A 175 -17.48 -8.91 7.02
CA ILE A 175 -17.51 -7.83 6.03
C ILE A 175 -16.52 -8.14 4.89
N GLU A 176 -15.29 -8.52 5.24
CA GLU A 176 -14.27 -8.92 4.26
C GLU A 176 -14.70 -10.17 3.49
N ALA A 177 -15.22 -11.18 4.19
CA ALA A 177 -15.69 -12.41 3.58
C ALA A 177 -16.83 -12.16 2.57
N ILE A 178 -17.76 -11.24 2.85
CA ILE A 178 -18.81 -10.83 1.92
C ILE A 178 -18.22 -10.19 0.66
N GLU A 179 -17.27 -9.26 0.80
CA GLU A 179 -16.62 -8.58 -0.33
C GLU A 179 -15.83 -9.54 -1.23
N GLN A 180 -15.13 -10.49 -0.62
CA GLN A 180 -14.39 -11.54 -1.33
C GLN A 180 -15.35 -12.51 -2.02
N SER A 181 -16.33 -13.05 -1.30
CA SER A 181 -17.28 -14.04 -1.80
C SER A 181 -18.08 -13.52 -2.99
N LYS A 182 -18.49 -12.24 -2.98
CA LYS A 182 -19.20 -11.58 -4.10
C LYS A 182 -18.46 -11.69 -5.44
N LYS A 183 -17.13 -11.74 -5.41
CA LYS A 183 -16.25 -11.82 -6.59
C LYS A 183 -15.85 -13.26 -6.94
N SER A 184 -16.20 -14.23 -6.11
CA SER A 184 -15.78 -15.60 -6.29
C SER A 184 -16.37 -16.23 -7.55
N PRO A 185 -15.54 -16.85 -8.42
CA PRO A 185 -16.01 -17.61 -9.57
C PRO A 185 -16.91 -18.80 -9.19
N LEU A 186 -16.80 -19.31 -7.95
CA LEU A 186 -17.61 -20.42 -7.45
C LEU A 186 -19.12 -20.12 -7.45
N LEU A 187 -19.51 -18.84 -7.42
CA LEU A 187 -20.92 -18.46 -7.50
C LEU A 187 -21.56 -18.86 -8.85
N PHE A 188 -20.79 -19.05 -9.91
CA PHE A 188 -21.33 -19.40 -11.23
C PHE A 188 -21.75 -20.86 -11.38
N ILE A 189 -21.28 -21.75 -10.51
CA ILE A 189 -21.63 -23.18 -10.53
C ILE A 189 -22.72 -23.57 -9.55
N MET A 190 -23.16 -22.62 -8.72
CA MET A 190 -24.27 -22.82 -7.81
C MET A 190 -25.62 -22.84 -8.56
N LYS A 191 -26.56 -23.59 -8.01
CA LYS A 191 -27.97 -23.62 -8.40
C LYS A 191 -28.62 -22.27 -8.08
N ASN A 192 -29.71 -21.97 -8.78
CA ASN A 192 -30.52 -20.76 -8.60
C ASN A 192 -29.76 -19.43 -8.86
N PRO A 193 -29.32 -19.18 -10.11
CA PRO A 193 -28.56 -17.97 -10.45
C PRO A 193 -29.30 -16.65 -10.12
N GLU A 194 -30.64 -16.67 -10.10
CA GLU A 194 -31.46 -15.52 -9.71
C GLU A 194 -31.28 -15.14 -8.23
N GLN A 195 -31.25 -16.12 -7.32
CA GLN A 195 -31.03 -15.87 -5.90
C GLN A 195 -29.62 -15.31 -5.66
N ILE A 196 -28.62 -15.84 -6.37
CA ILE A 196 -27.23 -15.37 -6.30
C ILE A 196 -27.11 -13.95 -6.84
N ALA A 197 -27.72 -13.66 -7.99
CA ALA A 197 -27.74 -12.32 -8.56
C ALA A 197 -28.43 -11.32 -7.61
N PHE A 198 -29.55 -11.73 -7.01
CA PHE A 198 -30.25 -10.93 -6.01
C PHE A 198 -29.36 -10.65 -4.79
N TRP A 199 -28.71 -11.68 -4.24
CA TRP A 199 -27.76 -11.54 -3.12
C TRP A 199 -26.62 -10.58 -3.49
N ARG A 200 -25.96 -10.76 -4.64
CA ARG A 200 -24.88 -9.88 -5.13
C ARG A 200 -25.32 -8.43 -5.28
N ASN A 201 -26.51 -8.20 -5.83
CA ASN A 201 -27.07 -6.86 -5.99
C ASN A 201 -27.35 -6.18 -4.64
N ARG A 202 -27.81 -6.95 -3.64
CA ARG A 202 -28.05 -6.41 -2.30
C ARG A 202 -26.78 -5.98 -1.59
N ILE A 203 -25.66 -6.66 -1.79
CA ILE A 203 -24.37 -6.30 -1.18
C ILE A 203 -23.97 -4.86 -1.54
N GLU A 204 -24.27 -4.38 -2.76
CA GLU A 204 -23.97 -2.99 -3.16
C GLU A 204 -24.67 -1.93 -2.31
N ILE A 205 -25.82 -2.27 -1.75
CA ILE A 205 -26.60 -1.37 -0.89
C ILE A 205 -26.21 -1.57 0.57
N ILE A 206 -26.03 -2.82 0.97
CA ILE A 206 -25.80 -3.21 2.37
C ILE A 206 -24.40 -2.82 2.84
N MET A 207 -23.40 -2.88 1.95
CA MET A 207 -22.02 -2.59 2.29
C MET A 207 -21.66 -1.10 2.23
N ARG A 208 -22.56 -0.21 1.77
CA ARG A 208 -22.28 1.24 1.69
C ARG A 208 -21.73 1.83 3.00
N PRO A 209 -22.30 1.55 4.19
CA PRO A 209 -21.76 2.06 5.45
C PRO A 209 -20.35 1.56 5.76
N PHE A 210 -19.97 0.39 5.25
CA PHE A 210 -18.66 -0.23 5.46
C PHE A 210 -17.66 0.10 4.35
N ARG A 211 -18.11 0.81 3.31
CA ARG A 211 -17.30 1.34 2.19
C ARG A 211 -17.18 2.87 2.23
N SER A 212 -17.86 3.54 3.16
CA SER A 212 -17.79 4.99 3.31
C SER A 212 -16.39 5.46 3.73
N LEU A 213 -15.63 4.56 4.37
CA LEU A 213 -14.24 4.78 4.75
C LEU A 213 -13.35 3.66 4.18
N SER A 214 -12.07 3.94 4.04
CA SER A 214 -11.07 2.93 3.69
C SER A 214 -10.89 1.91 4.83
N SER A 215 -10.44 0.69 4.52
CA SER A 215 -10.15 -0.33 5.55
C SER A 215 -9.10 0.15 6.55
N THR A 216 -8.07 0.86 6.08
CA THR A 216 -7.05 1.46 6.93
C THR A 216 -7.61 2.51 7.89
N ALA A 217 -8.61 3.30 7.45
CA ALA A 217 -9.30 4.24 8.33
C ALA A 217 -10.13 3.53 9.42
N PHE A 218 -10.83 2.44 9.08
CA PHE A 218 -11.55 1.65 10.09
C PHE A 218 -10.62 0.98 11.11
N GLU A 219 -9.44 0.54 10.68
CA GLU A 219 -8.47 -0.15 11.54
C GLU A 219 -7.66 0.81 12.42
N ARG A 220 -7.22 1.94 11.85
CA ARG A 220 -6.19 2.81 12.46
C ARG A 220 -6.68 4.22 12.79
N GLY A 221 -7.83 4.66 12.29
CA GLY A 221 -8.37 6.00 12.53
C GLY A 221 -7.35 7.10 12.19
N PHE A 222 -6.96 7.89 13.20
CA PHE A 222 -5.95 8.96 13.12
C PHE A 222 -4.63 8.63 13.82
N SER A 223 -4.19 7.36 13.77
CA SER A 223 -2.93 6.93 14.41
C SER A 223 -1.68 7.70 13.98
N ASP A 224 -1.66 8.26 12.77
CA ASP A 224 -0.49 8.94 12.21
C ASP A 224 -0.74 10.45 12.30
N THR A 225 -0.03 11.11 13.21
CA THR A 225 -0.23 12.53 13.52
C THR A 225 0.32 13.46 12.46
N GLU A 226 1.29 13.01 11.66
CA GLU A 226 2.00 13.86 10.68
C GLU A 226 1.08 14.38 9.56
N ASP A 227 0.11 13.57 9.13
CA ASP A 227 -0.84 13.92 8.06
C ASP A 227 -2.22 14.36 8.59
N THR A 228 -2.34 14.55 9.91
CA THR A 228 -3.62 14.89 10.54
C THR A 228 -3.73 16.39 10.81
N VAL A 229 -4.70 17.01 10.16
CA VAL A 229 -5.05 18.42 10.36
C VAL A 229 -6.17 18.51 11.38
N LEU A 230 -5.97 19.34 12.40
CA LEU A 230 -6.96 19.63 13.44
C LEU A 230 -7.41 21.08 13.24
N THR A 231 -8.71 21.26 12.99
CA THR A 231 -9.35 22.57 12.85
C THR A 231 -10.35 22.77 14.00
N VAL A 232 -10.31 23.94 14.63
CA VAL A 232 -11.16 24.28 15.78
C VAL A 232 -12.25 25.24 15.32
N HIS A 233 -13.50 24.97 15.70
CA HIS A 233 -14.65 25.83 15.40
C HIS A 233 -15.34 26.19 16.71
N GLY A 234 -14.99 27.34 17.30
CA GLY A 234 -15.42 27.71 18.64
C GLY A 234 -16.89 28.07 18.77
N GLU A 235 -17.48 28.71 17.75
CA GLU A 235 -18.92 29.03 17.73
C GLU A 235 -19.82 27.80 17.97
N ASN A 236 -19.42 26.65 17.43
CA ASN A 236 -20.16 25.39 17.55
C ASN A 236 -19.57 24.47 18.63
N GLU A 237 -18.51 24.88 19.31
CA GLU A 237 -17.76 24.08 20.29
C GLU A 237 -17.31 22.70 19.76
N ILE A 238 -16.90 22.66 18.47
CA ILE A 238 -16.46 21.43 17.80
C ILE A 238 -14.99 21.49 17.35
N ILE A 239 -14.38 20.31 17.29
CA ILE A 239 -13.05 20.08 16.71
C ILE A 239 -13.20 19.15 15.50
N ARG A 240 -12.71 19.58 14.33
CA ARG A 240 -12.69 18.77 13.11
C ARG A 240 -11.30 18.19 12.88
N LEU A 241 -11.21 16.87 12.75
CA LEU A 241 -10.02 16.17 12.30
C LEU A 241 -10.17 15.77 10.85
N THR A 242 -9.13 16.01 10.04
CA THR A 242 -9.06 15.56 8.66
C THR A 242 -7.71 14.91 8.36
N SER A 243 -7.72 13.84 7.58
CA SER A 243 -6.53 13.17 7.05
C SER A 243 -6.73 12.88 5.56
N GLU A 244 -6.03 13.63 4.72
CA GLU A 244 -6.17 13.55 3.26
C GLU A 244 -5.74 12.17 2.72
N ASN A 245 -4.59 11.66 3.19
CA ASN A 245 -4.05 10.37 2.75
C ASN A 245 -4.99 9.18 3.02
N ARG A 246 -5.85 9.29 4.05
CA ARG A 246 -6.80 8.24 4.45
C ARG A 246 -8.22 8.50 3.95
N GLY A 247 -8.49 9.70 3.41
CA GLY A 247 -9.84 10.16 3.07
C GLY A 247 -10.77 10.17 4.29
N LEU A 248 -10.25 10.49 5.48
CA LEU A 248 -10.98 10.42 6.75
C LEU A 248 -11.22 11.82 7.31
N ALA A 249 -12.47 12.11 7.64
CA ALA A 249 -12.88 13.32 8.33
C ALA A 249 -13.86 12.99 9.46
N VAL A 250 -13.64 13.60 10.63
CA VAL A 250 -14.46 13.39 11.82
C VAL A 250 -14.67 14.72 12.52
N THR A 251 -15.91 14.96 12.94
CA THR A 251 -16.27 16.10 13.78
C THR A 251 -16.45 15.61 15.22
N TYR A 252 -15.78 16.25 16.16
CA TYR A 252 -15.87 15.95 17.58
C TYR A 252 -16.55 17.11 18.30
N ASP A 253 -17.65 16.80 18.98
CA ASP A 253 -18.34 17.71 19.89
C ASP A 253 -17.68 17.63 21.27
N VAL A 254 -17.09 18.74 21.71
CA VAL A 254 -16.36 18.82 22.98
C VAL A 254 -17.32 18.73 24.16
N THR A 255 -18.53 19.27 24.05
CA THR A 255 -19.53 19.26 25.14
C THR A 255 -20.17 17.89 25.31
N GLY A 256 -20.47 17.22 24.20
CA GLY A 256 -21.09 15.91 24.18
C GLY A 256 -20.13 14.73 24.34
N ASP A 257 -18.81 14.96 24.30
CA ASP A 257 -17.75 13.93 24.24
C ASP A 257 -18.07 12.86 23.16
N ALA A 258 -18.48 13.33 21.98
CA ALA A 258 -19.00 12.48 20.92
C ALA A 258 -18.41 12.83 19.56
N THR A 259 -18.15 11.81 18.75
CA THR A 259 -17.73 11.97 17.36
C THR A 259 -18.90 11.73 16.41
N SER A 260 -19.00 12.55 15.36
CA SER A 260 -19.87 12.37 14.21
C SER A 260 -19.02 12.21 12.94
N LEU A 261 -19.53 11.41 12.00
CA LEU A 261 -18.96 11.24 10.67
C LEU A 261 -19.68 12.17 9.69
N ASP A 262 -19.02 12.55 8.60
CA ASP A 262 -19.66 13.36 7.56
C ASP A 262 -20.90 12.66 6.94
N ASP A 263 -20.83 11.32 6.81
CA ASP A 263 -21.96 10.49 6.43
C ASP A 263 -22.50 9.71 7.63
N GLU A 264 -23.73 10.01 8.04
CA GLU A 264 -24.41 9.24 9.07
C GLU A 264 -25.25 8.11 8.48
N TYR A 265 -25.05 6.90 9.02
CA TYR A 265 -25.78 5.70 8.63
C TYR A 265 -26.59 5.16 9.80
N ASN A 266 -27.77 4.60 9.51
CA ASN A 266 -28.54 3.89 10.52
C ASN A 266 -27.83 2.57 10.89
N VAL A 267 -27.10 2.60 12.01
CA VAL A 267 -26.25 1.49 12.48
C VAL A 267 -27.07 0.24 12.82
N VAL A 268 -28.27 0.40 13.38
CA VAL A 268 -29.18 -0.72 13.70
C VAL A 268 -29.61 -1.43 12.42
N LEU A 269 -29.98 -0.65 11.40
CA LEU A 269 -30.35 -1.18 10.10
C LEU A 269 -29.16 -1.83 9.38
N ALA A 270 -27.97 -1.23 9.47
CA ALA A 270 -26.73 -1.78 8.90
C ALA A 270 -26.38 -3.14 9.54
N ALA A 271 -26.43 -3.24 10.87
CA ALA A 271 -26.21 -4.49 11.59
C ALA A 271 -27.22 -5.57 11.20
N LYS A 272 -28.52 -5.22 11.16
CA LYS A 272 -29.58 -6.16 10.73
C LYS A 272 -29.36 -6.64 9.31
N ARG A 273 -29.00 -5.74 8.39
CA ARG A 273 -28.76 -6.05 6.98
C ARG A 273 -27.53 -6.94 6.82
N LEU A 274 -26.45 -6.69 7.56
CA LEU A 274 -25.25 -7.53 7.57
C LEU A 274 -25.60 -8.97 7.97
N ALA A 275 -26.25 -9.14 9.14
CA ALA A 275 -26.67 -10.44 9.63
C ALA A 275 -27.63 -11.17 8.67
N THR A 276 -28.59 -10.44 8.08
CA THR A 276 -29.51 -11.03 7.10
C THR A 276 -28.78 -11.46 5.83
N THR A 277 -27.77 -10.71 5.38
CA THR A 277 -26.99 -11.04 4.16
C THR A 277 -26.13 -12.27 4.35
N GLN A 278 -25.52 -12.40 5.54
CA GLN A 278 -24.77 -13.59 5.92
C GLN A 278 -25.69 -14.81 5.94
N ARG A 279 -26.82 -14.73 6.66
CA ARG A 279 -27.78 -15.83 6.73
C ARG A 279 -28.32 -16.23 5.35
N GLN A 280 -28.63 -15.27 4.50
CA GLN A 280 -29.07 -15.56 3.13
C GLN A 280 -28.00 -16.27 2.31
N PHE A 281 -26.72 -15.97 2.54
CA PHE A 281 -25.63 -16.69 1.89
C PHE A 281 -25.54 -18.13 2.40
N GLU A 282 -25.66 -18.33 3.71
CA GLU A 282 -25.68 -19.67 4.32
C GLU A 282 -26.86 -20.50 3.79
N GLU A 283 -28.05 -19.92 3.65
CA GLU A 283 -29.22 -20.56 3.01
C GLU A 283 -28.93 -20.95 1.55
N ILE A 284 -28.25 -20.09 0.77
CA ILE A 284 -27.80 -20.43 -0.59
C ILE A 284 -26.81 -21.60 -0.56
N MET A 285 -25.90 -21.63 0.42
CA MET A 285 -24.93 -22.72 0.56
C MET A 285 -25.61 -24.05 0.90
N ASP A 286 -26.62 -24.04 1.76
CA ASP A 286 -27.41 -25.23 2.13
C ASP A 286 -28.14 -25.82 0.92
N GLU A 287 -28.71 -24.98 0.05
CA GLU A 287 -29.33 -25.42 -1.21
C GLU A 287 -28.30 -25.99 -2.23
N ASN A 288 -27.01 -25.73 -2.00
CA ASN A 288 -25.89 -26.05 -2.89
C ASN A 288 -24.91 -27.07 -2.30
N GLU A 289 -25.41 -28.04 -1.52
CA GLU A 289 -24.61 -29.08 -0.85
C GLU A 289 -23.63 -29.80 -1.80
N GLU A 290 -24.03 -30.07 -3.05
CA GLU A 290 -23.16 -30.74 -4.03
C GLU A 290 -21.86 -29.96 -4.31
N VAL A 291 -21.92 -28.62 -4.31
CA VAL A 291 -20.74 -27.76 -4.47
C VAL A 291 -19.85 -27.87 -3.23
N ILE A 292 -20.45 -27.86 -2.03
CA ILE A 292 -19.72 -28.06 -0.77
C ILE A 292 -18.98 -29.40 -0.79
N GLN A 293 -19.65 -30.49 -1.19
CA GLN A 293 -19.02 -31.81 -1.27
C GLN A 293 -17.84 -31.82 -2.25
N LYS A 294 -17.95 -31.18 -3.42
CA LYS A 294 -16.82 -31.04 -4.37
C LYS A 294 -15.67 -30.25 -3.78
N LEU A 295 -15.95 -29.17 -3.05
CA LEU A 295 -14.93 -28.39 -2.34
C LEU A 295 -14.25 -29.20 -1.23
N LEU A 296 -14.98 -30.03 -0.49
CA LEU A 296 -14.41 -30.94 0.51
C LEU A 296 -13.52 -32.02 -0.11
N VAL A 297 -13.93 -32.59 -1.25
CA VAL A 297 -13.09 -33.51 -2.04
C VAL A 297 -11.80 -32.81 -2.48
N PHE A 298 -11.90 -31.55 -2.92
CA PHE A 298 -10.74 -30.74 -3.29
C PHE A 298 -9.81 -30.46 -2.09
N PHE A 299 -10.38 -30.16 -0.93
CA PHE A 299 -9.64 -29.97 0.31
C PHE A 299 -8.85 -31.24 0.67
N LYS A 300 -9.47 -32.42 0.55
CA LYS A 300 -8.81 -33.72 0.75
C LYS A 300 -7.66 -33.92 -0.24
N TRP A 301 -7.85 -33.60 -1.52
CA TRP A 301 -6.78 -33.65 -2.52
C TRP A 301 -5.57 -32.82 -2.10
N LYS A 302 -5.79 -31.57 -1.66
CA LYS A 302 -4.69 -30.71 -1.25
C LYS A 302 -3.96 -31.23 -0.01
N SER A 303 -4.69 -31.82 0.95
CA SER A 303 -4.09 -32.49 2.10
C SER A 303 -3.22 -33.68 1.69
N LEU A 304 -3.70 -34.51 0.76
CA LEU A 304 -2.96 -35.68 0.27
C LEU A 304 -1.69 -35.27 -0.49
N LEU A 305 -1.80 -34.29 -1.40
CA LEU A 305 -0.66 -33.81 -2.19
C LEU A 305 0.43 -33.17 -1.31
N LYS A 306 0.06 -32.59 -0.16
CA LYS A 306 1.03 -32.07 0.81
C LYS A 306 1.94 -33.17 1.36
N HIS A 307 1.47 -34.41 1.50
CA HIS A 307 2.30 -35.54 1.91
C HIS A 307 3.30 -35.98 0.84
N HIS A 308 3.02 -35.66 -0.44
CA HIS A 308 3.88 -36.00 -1.57
C HIS A 308 4.62 -34.78 -2.15
N GLU A 309 4.68 -33.67 -1.39
CA GLU A 309 5.26 -32.40 -1.86
C GLU A 309 6.71 -32.55 -2.34
N VAL A 310 7.51 -33.38 -1.65
CA VAL A 310 8.90 -33.67 -2.02
C VAL A 310 8.98 -34.33 -3.40
N HIS A 311 8.23 -35.42 -3.61
CA HIS A 311 8.20 -36.12 -4.90
C HIS A 311 7.66 -35.24 -6.04
N ILE A 312 6.65 -34.42 -5.77
CA ILE A 312 6.12 -33.48 -6.76
C ILE A 312 7.19 -32.46 -7.15
N LYS A 313 7.95 -31.94 -6.17
CA LYS A 313 9.05 -31.02 -6.42
C LYS A 313 10.16 -31.66 -7.24
N GLU A 314 10.54 -32.90 -6.93
CA GLU A 314 11.51 -33.65 -7.73
C GLU A 314 11.07 -33.82 -9.19
N ILE A 315 9.79 -34.12 -9.42
CA ILE A 315 9.22 -34.20 -10.77
C ILE A 315 9.29 -32.84 -11.48
N GLN A 316 8.97 -31.75 -10.78
CA GLN A 316 9.09 -30.39 -11.33
C GLN A 316 10.54 -30.02 -11.67
N ASP A 317 11.51 -30.38 -10.83
CA ASP A 317 12.93 -30.16 -11.07
C ASP A 317 13.44 -30.96 -12.28
N LYS A 318 12.98 -32.22 -12.44
CA LYS A 318 13.27 -33.05 -13.61
C LYS A 318 12.63 -32.48 -14.88
N LEU A 319 11.39 -31.97 -14.82
CA LEU A 319 10.75 -31.27 -15.95
C LEU A 319 11.51 -30.00 -16.34
N CYS A 320 11.95 -29.21 -15.37
CA CYS A 320 12.78 -28.03 -15.61
C CYS A 320 14.10 -28.44 -16.30
N SER A 321 14.70 -29.53 -15.86
CA SER A 321 15.90 -30.09 -16.49
C SER A 321 15.64 -30.53 -17.93
N LEU A 322 14.51 -31.17 -18.24
CA LEU A 322 14.11 -31.48 -19.62
C LEU A 322 14.03 -30.22 -20.50
N THR A 323 13.36 -29.17 -20.04
CA THR A 323 13.27 -27.91 -20.80
C THR A 323 14.64 -27.25 -21.02
N THR A 324 15.58 -27.49 -20.11
CA THR A 324 16.96 -26.98 -20.21
C THR A 324 17.72 -27.67 -21.35
N TYR A 325 17.55 -28.97 -21.57
CA TYR A 325 18.27 -29.71 -22.62
C TYR A 325 17.59 -29.66 -24.00
N GLN A 326 16.35 -29.16 -24.11
CA GLN A 326 15.66 -29.04 -25.39
C GLN A 326 16.18 -27.87 -26.25
N LEU A 327 16.79 -28.16 -27.40
CA LEU A 327 17.27 -27.13 -28.34
C LEU A 327 16.19 -26.70 -29.35
N ASN A 328 15.31 -27.58 -29.81
CA ASN A 328 14.27 -27.20 -30.78
C ASN A 328 13.03 -26.63 -30.07
N GLN A 329 12.55 -25.46 -30.48
CA GLN A 329 11.24 -24.90 -30.03
C GLN A 329 10.02 -25.72 -30.51
N ARG A 330 10.23 -26.87 -31.18
CA ARG A 330 9.14 -27.74 -31.64
C ARG A 330 8.69 -28.65 -30.51
N GLN A 331 7.47 -28.36 -30.05
CA GLN A 331 6.59 -29.17 -29.21
C GLN A 331 7.32 -29.93 -28.12
N VAL A 332 7.56 -29.17 -27.07
CA VAL A 332 7.45 -29.57 -25.67
C VAL A 332 6.65 -30.87 -25.54
N LEU A 333 7.17 -31.83 -24.78
CA LEU A 333 6.38 -32.87 -24.11
C LEU A 333 5.38 -32.25 -23.10
N GLN A 334 4.72 -31.16 -23.49
CA GLN A 334 3.57 -30.51 -22.87
C GLN A 334 2.29 -31.31 -23.10
N GLU A 335 2.38 -32.55 -23.59
CA GLU A 335 1.50 -33.58 -23.05
C GLU A 335 1.94 -33.85 -21.60
N ASN A 336 1.75 -32.83 -20.76
CA ASN A 336 1.68 -32.99 -19.32
C ASN A 336 0.75 -34.18 -19.11
N ASP A 337 1.24 -35.25 -18.49
CA ASP A 337 0.38 -36.32 -18.03
C ASP A 337 -0.85 -35.66 -17.38
N PRO A 338 -2.10 -35.98 -17.81
CA PRO A 338 -3.28 -35.26 -17.35
C PRO A 338 -3.36 -35.19 -15.82
N PHE A 339 -2.82 -36.21 -15.13
CA PHE A 339 -2.72 -36.23 -13.68
C PHE A 339 -1.72 -35.21 -13.13
N LEU A 340 -0.56 -35.05 -13.77
CA LEU A 340 0.43 -34.05 -13.37
C LEU A 340 -0.08 -32.61 -13.58
N SER A 341 -0.76 -32.36 -14.71
CA SER A 341 -1.40 -31.07 -14.95
C SER A 341 -2.47 -30.76 -13.90
N PHE A 342 -3.29 -31.77 -13.57
CA PHE A 342 -4.27 -31.66 -12.50
C PHE A 342 -3.62 -31.33 -11.15
N ILE A 343 -2.57 -32.06 -10.75
CA ILE A 343 -1.83 -31.79 -9.50
C ILE A 343 -1.30 -30.36 -9.44
N GLN A 344 -0.69 -29.88 -10.53
CA GLN A 344 -0.17 -28.52 -10.60
C GLN A 344 -1.27 -27.47 -10.42
N ASN A 345 -2.43 -27.68 -11.05
CA ASN A 345 -3.58 -26.80 -10.89
C ASN A 345 -4.14 -26.84 -9.45
N VAL A 346 -4.18 -28.03 -8.82
CA VAL A 346 -4.63 -28.19 -7.43
C VAL A 346 -3.73 -27.45 -6.44
N LEU A 347 -2.41 -27.48 -6.65
CA LEU A 347 -1.45 -26.80 -5.79
C LEU A 347 -1.56 -25.26 -5.85
N GLN A 348 -2.04 -24.71 -6.96
CA GLN A 348 -2.22 -23.26 -7.14
C GLN A 348 -3.45 -22.69 -6.41
N VAL A 349 -4.50 -23.50 -6.24
CA VAL A 349 -5.75 -23.07 -5.58
C VAL A 349 -5.51 -22.77 -4.11
N LYS A 350 -6.00 -21.63 -3.59
CA LYS A 350 -6.00 -21.39 -2.13
C LYS A 350 -7.19 -22.08 -1.47
N ILE A 351 -6.96 -22.64 -0.29
CA ILE A 351 -7.98 -23.37 0.48
C ILE A 351 -8.24 -22.64 1.80
N PRO A 352 -9.45 -22.79 2.36
CA PRO A 352 -9.80 -22.23 3.65
C PRO A 352 -9.01 -22.84 4.82
N ASN A 353 -8.94 -22.08 5.91
CA ASN A 353 -8.43 -22.56 7.18
C ASN A 353 -9.34 -23.65 7.76
N VAL A 354 -8.73 -24.69 8.33
CA VAL A 354 -9.40 -25.88 8.87
C VAL A 354 -10.33 -25.56 10.04
N ASN A 355 -10.08 -24.43 10.74
CA ASN A 355 -10.86 -24.03 11.91
C ASN A 355 -12.18 -23.32 11.57
N LEU A 356 -12.46 -23.04 10.29
CA LEU A 356 -13.68 -22.38 9.89
C LEU A 356 -14.81 -23.39 9.68
N GLU A 357 -16.02 -22.98 10.05
CA GLU A 357 -17.23 -23.78 9.83
C GLU A 357 -17.50 -23.95 8.34
N VAL A 358 -17.64 -25.20 7.90
CA VAL A 358 -17.91 -25.54 6.51
C VAL A 358 -19.26 -24.96 6.09
N GLY A 359 -19.30 -24.30 4.93
CA GLY A 359 -20.51 -23.64 4.43
C GLY A 359 -20.69 -22.21 4.93
N SER A 360 -19.95 -21.77 5.95
CA SER A 360 -19.94 -20.35 6.35
C SER A 360 -19.39 -19.45 5.25
N ILE A 361 -19.79 -18.18 5.25
CA ILE A 361 -19.29 -17.21 4.28
C ILE A 361 -17.78 -16.97 4.43
N GLN A 362 -17.23 -17.01 5.65
CA GLN A 362 -15.80 -16.91 5.88
C GLN A 362 -15.03 -18.10 5.30
N TRP A 363 -15.57 -19.31 5.43
CA TRP A 363 -14.97 -20.49 4.80
C TRP A 363 -15.02 -20.39 3.27
N PHE A 364 -16.15 -19.96 2.73
CA PHE A 364 -16.33 -19.81 1.29
C PHE A 364 -15.40 -18.74 0.69
N SER A 365 -15.21 -17.62 1.38
CA SER A 365 -14.45 -16.48 0.87
C SER A 365 -12.96 -16.76 0.66
N GLN A 366 -12.40 -17.75 1.37
CA GLN A 366 -10.98 -18.10 1.30
C GLN A 366 -10.64 -19.01 0.11
N TRP A 367 -11.64 -19.54 -0.58
CA TRP A 367 -11.42 -20.31 -1.80
C TRP A 367 -11.07 -19.38 -2.97
N ASP A 368 -9.89 -19.61 -3.57
CA ASP A 368 -9.41 -18.87 -4.73
C ASP A 368 -9.14 -19.86 -5.87
N PHE A 369 -10.09 -19.98 -6.79
CA PHE A 369 -10.02 -20.86 -7.94
C PHE A 369 -9.68 -20.06 -9.20
N PRO A 370 -8.57 -20.38 -9.90
CA PRO A 370 -8.26 -19.76 -11.18
C PRO A 370 -9.22 -20.22 -12.29
N ASP A 371 -9.71 -21.47 -12.20
CA ASP A 371 -10.73 -22.02 -13.09
C ASP A 371 -11.65 -22.98 -12.31
N VAL A 372 -12.95 -22.79 -12.47
CA VAL A 372 -13.99 -23.60 -11.79
C VAL A 372 -14.16 -24.97 -12.45
N THR A 373 -13.72 -25.14 -13.71
CA THR A 373 -13.73 -26.44 -14.39
C THR A 373 -12.90 -27.49 -13.64
N LEU A 374 -11.90 -27.05 -12.87
CA LEU A 374 -11.05 -27.92 -12.06
C LEU A 374 -11.85 -28.74 -11.04
N LEU A 375 -12.97 -28.21 -10.52
CA LEU A 375 -13.85 -28.97 -9.64
C LEU A 375 -14.48 -30.18 -10.34
N GLN A 376 -14.77 -30.08 -11.64
CA GLN A 376 -15.27 -31.20 -12.43
C GLN A 376 -14.15 -32.19 -12.78
N GLU A 377 -12.91 -31.73 -12.95
CA GLU A 377 -11.76 -32.59 -13.23
C GLU A 377 -11.41 -33.51 -12.07
N THR A 378 -11.66 -33.10 -10.81
CA THR A 378 -11.41 -33.96 -9.65
C THR A 378 -12.06 -35.33 -9.79
N ASN A 379 -13.26 -35.42 -10.38
CA ASN A 379 -13.99 -36.67 -10.59
C ASN A 379 -13.27 -37.66 -11.50
N LYS A 380 -12.42 -37.18 -12.42
CA LYS A 380 -11.64 -38.04 -13.33
C LYS A 380 -10.53 -38.80 -12.60
N PHE A 381 -10.08 -38.27 -11.47
CA PHE A 381 -8.90 -38.77 -10.75
C PHE A 381 -9.24 -39.33 -9.36
N THR A 382 -10.51 -39.39 -8.97
CA THR A 382 -10.96 -39.90 -7.66
C THR A 382 -10.44 -41.31 -7.34
N CYS A 383 -10.20 -42.14 -8.35
CA CYS A 383 -9.58 -43.47 -8.21
C CYS A 383 -8.16 -43.43 -7.64
N TYR A 384 -7.46 -42.30 -7.74
CA TYR A 384 -6.12 -42.08 -7.19
C TYR A 384 -6.15 -41.40 -5.81
N MET A 385 -7.29 -41.34 -5.10
CA MET A 385 -7.32 -40.75 -3.75
C MET A 385 -6.69 -41.61 -2.64
N ASP A 386 -6.21 -42.82 -2.98
CA ASP A 386 -5.37 -43.63 -2.09
C ASP A 386 -3.92 -43.13 -2.15
N PRO A 387 -3.28 -42.79 -1.02
CA PRO A 387 -1.88 -42.36 -0.98
C PRO A 387 -0.90 -43.25 -1.77
N ASN A 388 -1.10 -44.58 -1.73
CA ASN A 388 -0.23 -45.53 -2.41
C ASN A 388 -0.36 -45.44 -3.94
N GLU A 389 -1.58 -45.20 -4.43
CA GLU A 389 -1.85 -45.05 -5.86
C GLU A 389 -1.31 -43.70 -6.39
N ILE A 390 -1.38 -42.63 -5.59
CA ILE A 390 -0.73 -41.34 -5.91
C ILE A 390 0.78 -41.56 -6.05
N GLU A 391 1.40 -42.17 -5.04
CA GLU A 391 2.85 -42.39 -5.02
C GLU A 391 3.28 -43.22 -6.23
N LYS A 392 2.62 -44.36 -6.47
CA LYS A 392 2.89 -45.20 -7.64
C LYS A 392 2.79 -44.42 -8.95
N LYS A 393 1.73 -43.62 -9.12
CA LYS A 393 1.53 -42.82 -10.33
C LYS A 393 2.62 -41.73 -10.49
N LEU A 394 3.01 -41.08 -9.41
CA LEU A 394 4.10 -40.11 -9.41
C LEU A 394 5.45 -40.78 -9.74
N THR A 395 5.73 -41.97 -9.20
CA THR A 395 6.95 -42.73 -9.54
C THR A 395 6.95 -43.12 -11.02
N GLU A 396 5.83 -43.59 -11.56
CA GLU A 396 5.68 -43.91 -12.99
C GLU A 396 5.96 -42.68 -13.88
N ILE A 397 5.40 -41.52 -13.52
CA ILE A 397 5.62 -40.25 -14.23
C ILE A 397 7.08 -39.83 -14.13
N SER A 398 7.67 -39.87 -12.93
CA SER A 398 9.08 -39.56 -12.69
C SER A 398 10.00 -40.44 -13.53
N ALA A 399 9.76 -41.76 -13.59
CA ALA A 399 10.56 -42.68 -14.39
C ALA A 399 10.45 -42.40 -15.90
N LYS A 400 9.25 -42.06 -16.40
CA LYS A 400 9.06 -41.65 -17.80
C LYS A 400 9.84 -40.39 -18.14
N ILE A 401 9.76 -39.37 -17.27
CA ILE A 401 10.48 -38.10 -17.41
C ILE A 401 12.00 -38.34 -17.38
N GLU A 402 12.48 -39.20 -16.49
CA GLU A 402 13.90 -39.51 -16.36
C GLU A 402 14.45 -40.26 -17.57
N ASN A 403 13.71 -41.23 -18.10
CA ASN A 403 14.07 -41.94 -19.32
C ASN A 403 14.16 -40.98 -20.52
N GLU A 404 13.20 -40.06 -20.65
CA GLU A 404 13.21 -39.07 -21.73
C GLU A 404 14.35 -38.06 -21.56
N LEU A 405 14.68 -37.70 -20.32
CA LEU A 405 15.82 -36.82 -20.02
C LEU A 405 17.15 -37.50 -20.36
N HIS A 406 17.28 -38.79 -20.04
CA HIS A 406 18.44 -39.57 -20.45
C HIS A 406 18.56 -39.62 -21.97
N LYS A 407 17.46 -39.87 -22.69
CA LYS A 407 17.42 -39.89 -24.15
C LYS A 407 17.84 -38.56 -24.75
N GLN A 408 17.28 -37.44 -24.28
CA GLN A 408 17.65 -36.10 -24.77
C GLN A 408 19.11 -35.76 -24.49
N ARG A 409 19.64 -36.11 -23.31
CA ARG A 409 21.07 -35.94 -23.00
C ARG A 409 21.94 -36.77 -23.94
N GLN A 410 21.58 -38.03 -24.19
CA GLN A 410 22.28 -38.86 -25.16
C GLN A 410 22.23 -38.27 -26.56
N ASP A 411 21.05 -37.84 -27.03
CA ASP A 411 20.88 -37.24 -28.35
C ASP A 411 21.76 -36.00 -28.54
N LEU A 412 21.83 -35.13 -27.52
CA LEU A 412 22.74 -33.96 -27.52
C LEU A 412 24.22 -34.34 -27.64
N LEU A 413 24.62 -35.48 -27.06
CA LEU A 413 26.00 -35.96 -27.06
C LEU A 413 26.36 -36.69 -28.36
N SER A 414 25.44 -37.50 -28.91
CA SER A 414 25.69 -38.38 -30.04
C SER A 414 25.37 -37.77 -31.40
N THR A 415 24.51 -36.75 -31.47
CA THR A 415 24.12 -36.13 -32.74
C THR A 415 24.76 -34.75 -32.94
N PRO A 416 25.37 -34.48 -34.10
CA PRO A 416 25.89 -33.15 -34.39
C PRO A 416 24.77 -32.08 -34.36
N LEU A 417 24.99 -31.03 -33.59
CA LEU A 417 24.02 -29.96 -33.38
C LEU A 417 23.98 -29.00 -34.56
N LYS A 418 22.83 -28.92 -35.22
CA LYS A 418 22.61 -27.95 -36.30
C LYS A 418 22.02 -26.65 -35.76
N ILE A 419 22.81 -25.59 -35.78
CA ILE A 419 22.40 -24.24 -35.35
C ILE A 419 22.50 -23.31 -36.56
N GLY A 420 21.34 -22.94 -37.10
CA GLY A 420 21.25 -22.25 -38.39
C GLY A 420 21.74 -23.16 -39.54
N GLN A 421 22.79 -22.71 -40.24
CA GLN A 421 23.41 -23.44 -41.36
C GLN A 421 24.70 -24.18 -40.96
N ILE A 422 25.11 -24.12 -39.70
CA ILE A 422 26.37 -24.71 -39.22
C ILE A 422 26.03 -25.92 -38.35
N THR A 423 26.77 -27.00 -38.56
CA THR A 423 26.68 -28.23 -37.76
C THR A 423 27.90 -28.29 -36.84
N PHE A 424 27.68 -28.45 -35.54
CA PHE A 424 28.72 -28.56 -34.53
C PHE A 424 28.75 -29.97 -33.93
N GLU A 425 29.93 -30.55 -33.82
CA GLU A 425 30.14 -31.67 -32.92
C GLU A 425 30.16 -31.19 -31.46
N SER A 426 29.85 -32.09 -30.52
CA SER A 426 29.76 -31.80 -29.08
C SER A 426 31.03 -31.12 -28.53
N ASN A 427 32.22 -31.55 -28.98
CA ASN A 427 33.50 -30.94 -28.60
C ASN A 427 33.66 -29.51 -29.16
N GLN A 428 33.22 -29.26 -30.41
CA GLN A 428 33.26 -27.92 -30.99
C GLN A 428 32.32 -26.97 -30.25
N MET A 429 31.14 -27.45 -29.87
CA MET A 429 30.18 -26.69 -29.07
C MET A 429 30.71 -26.42 -27.64
N LEU A 430 31.36 -27.39 -27.01
CA LEU A 430 32.04 -27.20 -25.72
C LEU A 430 33.10 -26.10 -25.78
N ARG A 431 33.98 -26.11 -26.80
CA ARG A 431 35.02 -25.08 -26.96
C ARG A 431 34.41 -23.69 -27.11
N LEU A 432 33.33 -23.58 -27.88
CA LEU A 432 32.61 -22.32 -28.06
C LEU A 432 31.97 -21.83 -26.76
N LEU A 433 31.22 -22.69 -26.05
CA LEU A 433 30.55 -22.30 -24.81
C LEU A 433 31.58 -21.93 -23.72
N THR A 434 32.69 -22.66 -23.66
CA THR A 434 33.83 -22.34 -22.78
C THR A 434 34.48 -21.01 -23.14
N LEU A 435 34.62 -20.67 -24.43
CA LEU A 435 35.08 -19.33 -24.86
C LEU A 435 34.17 -18.22 -24.33
N ILE A 436 32.85 -18.39 -24.46
CA ILE A 436 31.85 -17.41 -23.99
C ILE A 436 31.90 -17.28 -22.46
N ASP A 437 32.01 -18.38 -21.72
CA ASP A 437 32.13 -18.34 -20.26
C ASP A 437 33.47 -17.78 -19.80
N THR A 438 34.55 -17.95 -20.56
CA THR A 438 35.87 -17.43 -20.18
C THR A 438 35.95 -15.92 -20.39
N LEU A 439 35.49 -15.44 -21.55
CA LEU A 439 35.65 -14.03 -21.93
C LEU A 439 34.50 -13.14 -21.42
N LYS A 440 33.30 -13.68 -21.22
CA LYS A 440 32.11 -12.96 -20.73
C LYS A 440 31.96 -11.56 -21.38
N ASN A 441 31.95 -10.53 -20.56
CA ASN A 441 31.83 -9.11 -20.95
C ASN A 441 33.18 -8.38 -21.08
N THR A 442 34.31 -9.09 -20.99
CA THR A 442 35.65 -8.49 -21.09
C THR A 442 36.01 -8.12 -22.53
N GLU A 443 35.45 -8.86 -23.50
CA GLU A 443 35.72 -8.68 -24.93
C GLU A 443 34.50 -8.20 -25.71
N THR A 444 34.75 -7.52 -26.83
CA THR A 444 33.70 -7.02 -27.71
C THR A 444 33.11 -8.13 -28.59
N GLN A 445 31.87 -7.97 -29.07
CA GLN A 445 31.30 -8.86 -30.10
C GLN A 445 32.23 -9.01 -31.32
N GLN A 446 32.96 -7.95 -31.70
CA GLN A 446 33.91 -8.02 -32.80
C GLN A 446 35.12 -8.89 -32.45
N SER A 447 35.62 -8.84 -31.21
CA SER A 447 36.68 -9.72 -30.72
C SER A 447 36.26 -11.18 -30.78
N TYR A 448 35.05 -11.52 -30.32
CA TYR A 448 34.51 -12.89 -30.40
C TYR A 448 34.48 -13.43 -31.83
N VAL A 449 34.02 -12.60 -32.77
CA VAL A 449 33.98 -12.97 -34.20
C VAL A 449 35.40 -13.17 -34.75
N GLN A 450 36.36 -12.31 -34.40
CA GLN A 450 37.75 -12.43 -34.84
C GLN A 450 38.44 -13.68 -34.28
N ILE A 451 38.16 -14.06 -33.03
CA ILE A 451 38.66 -15.30 -32.42
C ILE A 451 38.11 -16.51 -33.15
N LEU A 452 36.78 -16.58 -33.34
CA LEU A 452 36.14 -17.71 -34.03
C LEU A 452 36.56 -17.83 -35.50
N GLU A 453 36.79 -16.71 -36.18
CA GLU A 453 37.28 -16.64 -37.56
C GLU A 453 38.78 -17.02 -37.66
N GLY A 454 39.54 -16.95 -36.56
CA GLY A 454 40.98 -17.24 -36.53
C GLY A 454 41.87 -16.07 -36.97
N VAL A 455 41.40 -14.83 -36.82
CA VAL A 455 42.13 -13.62 -37.21
C VAL A 455 43.05 -13.17 -36.07
N SER A 456 44.37 -13.37 -36.24
CA SER A 456 45.38 -13.03 -35.23
C SER A 456 45.80 -11.54 -35.31
N THR A 457 44.99 -10.64 -34.74
CA THR A 457 45.35 -9.21 -34.62
C THR A 457 46.37 -8.98 -33.50
N ASN A 458 47.06 -7.82 -33.48
CA ASN A 458 47.98 -7.47 -32.39
C ASN A 458 47.31 -7.53 -31.00
N SER A 459 46.04 -7.10 -30.91
CA SER A 459 45.28 -7.15 -29.66
C SER A 459 44.95 -8.57 -29.21
N ILE A 460 44.63 -9.47 -30.14
CA ILE A 460 44.35 -10.89 -29.86
C ILE A 460 45.63 -11.61 -29.39
N ARG A 461 46.77 -11.37 -30.05
CA ARG A 461 48.07 -11.95 -29.67
C ARG A 461 48.57 -11.47 -28.31
N GLN A 462 48.45 -10.17 -28.03
CA GLN A 462 48.86 -9.60 -26.74
C GLN A 462 48.05 -10.15 -25.56
N LYS A 463 46.80 -10.54 -25.81
CA LYS A 463 45.90 -11.15 -24.81
C LYS A 463 45.92 -12.68 -24.83
N GLU A 464 46.80 -13.28 -25.63
CA GLU A 464 46.93 -14.74 -25.84
C GLU A 464 45.63 -15.44 -26.26
N LEU A 465 44.69 -14.69 -26.86
CA LEU A 465 43.39 -15.20 -27.29
C LEU A 465 43.50 -16.12 -28.52
N ASP A 466 44.64 -16.07 -29.22
CA ASP A 466 45.03 -16.98 -30.30
C ASP A 466 45.45 -18.37 -29.81
N LYS A 467 45.74 -18.53 -28.51
CA LYS A 467 46.10 -19.82 -27.90
C LYS A 467 44.89 -20.60 -27.37
N ILE A 468 43.70 -19.99 -27.36
CA ILE A 468 42.47 -20.62 -26.82
C ILE A 468 41.97 -21.71 -27.80
N PRO A 469 41.48 -22.87 -27.31
CA PRO A 469 40.99 -23.96 -28.18
C PRO A 469 39.89 -23.61 -29.18
N ALA A 470 39.18 -22.50 -28.97
CA ALA A 470 38.12 -22.00 -29.84
C ALA A 470 38.65 -21.05 -30.94
N PHE A 471 39.93 -20.69 -30.93
CA PHE A 471 40.52 -19.85 -31.96
C PHE A 471 40.50 -20.56 -33.32
N GLY A 472 39.94 -19.91 -34.33
CA GLY A 472 39.78 -20.48 -35.67
C GLY A 472 38.73 -21.60 -35.78
N LEU A 473 37.88 -21.79 -34.76
CA LEU A 473 36.83 -22.82 -34.75
C LEU A 473 35.90 -22.74 -35.98
N LEU A 474 35.69 -21.53 -36.51
CA LEU A 474 34.85 -21.23 -37.67
C LEU A 474 35.63 -20.58 -38.82
N ASN A 475 36.92 -20.93 -38.98
CA ASN A 475 37.79 -20.36 -40.03
C ASN A 475 37.27 -20.53 -41.47
N SER A 476 36.46 -21.56 -41.72
CA SER A 476 35.85 -21.87 -43.01
C SER A 476 34.54 -21.11 -43.26
N VAL A 477 34.04 -20.38 -42.25
CA VAL A 477 32.75 -19.68 -42.29
C VAL A 477 32.96 -18.19 -42.49
N LYS A 478 32.27 -17.59 -43.46
CA LYS A 478 32.31 -16.13 -43.69
C LYS A 478 31.86 -15.36 -42.45
N ARG A 479 32.57 -14.28 -42.10
CA ARG A 479 32.30 -13.38 -40.96
C ARG A 479 30.82 -13.04 -40.72
N LYS A 480 30.08 -12.69 -41.78
CA LYS A 480 28.63 -12.35 -41.71
C LYS A 480 27.80 -13.49 -41.11
N ARG A 481 28.14 -14.75 -41.43
CA ARG A 481 27.45 -15.94 -40.92
C ARG A 481 27.81 -16.25 -39.46
N ILE A 482 29.02 -15.93 -39.01
CA ILE A 482 29.40 -16.07 -37.59
C ILE A 482 28.55 -15.13 -36.71
N VAL A 483 28.29 -13.91 -37.17
CA VAL A 483 27.40 -12.96 -36.47
C VAL A 483 25.96 -13.49 -36.40
N THR A 484 25.43 -13.98 -37.52
CA THR A 484 24.09 -14.62 -37.56
C THR A 484 24.03 -15.82 -36.63
N TYR A 485 25.08 -16.62 -36.57
CA TYR A 485 25.17 -17.78 -35.68
C TYR A 485 25.12 -17.37 -34.19
N LEU A 486 25.87 -16.35 -33.78
CA LEU A 486 25.80 -15.82 -32.41
C LEU A 486 24.41 -15.23 -32.09
N GLN A 487 23.65 -14.78 -33.08
CA GLN A 487 22.25 -14.39 -32.91
C GLN A 487 21.34 -15.61 -32.77
N GLU A 488 21.52 -16.67 -33.57
CA GLU A 488 20.77 -17.92 -33.42
C GLU A 488 20.97 -18.54 -32.04
N LEU A 489 22.19 -18.53 -31.51
CA LEU A 489 22.46 -18.99 -30.13
C LEU A 489 21.72 -18.17 -29.05
N GLN A 490 21.45 -16.89 -29.31
CA GLN A 490 20.58 -16.08 -28.44
C GLN A 490 19.12 -16.51 -28.58
N ASN A 491 18.65 -16.79 -29.81
CA ASN A 491 17.30 -17.29 -30.05
C ASN A 491 17.06 -18.65 -29.36
N TYR A 492 18.08 -19.51 -29.32
CA TYR A 492 18.07 -20.78 -28.58
C TYR A 492 18.21 -20.61 -27.05
N GLN A 493 18.35 -19.37 -26.58
CA GLN A 493 18.59 -19.00 -25.19
C GLN A 493 19.84 -19.67 -24.60
N LEU A 494 20.89 -19.91 -25.38
CA LEU A 494 22.16 -20.46 -24.88
C LEU A 494 23.10 -19.36 -24.40
N LEU A 495 23.01 -18.18 -25.01
CA LEU A 495 23.79 -17.03 -24.63
C LEU A 495 22.95 -15.75 -24.63
N LYS A 496 23.39 -14.77 -23.86
CA LYS A 496 22.79 -13.45 -23.75
C LYS A 496 23.80 -12.40 -24.17
N LYS A 497 23.37 -11.42 -24.98
CA LYS A 497 24.20 -10.26 -25.32
C LYS A 497 24.30 -9.31 -24.14
N GLU A 498 25.52 -9.00 -23.75
CA GLU A 498 25.84 -7.99 -22.74
C GLU A 498 26.28 -6.68 -23.41
N LYS A 499 26.50 -5.61 -22.62
CA LYS A 499 26.92 -4.31 -23.14
C LYS A 499 28.17 -4.35 -24.03
N LYS A 500 29.11 -5.26 -23.75
CA LYS A 500 30.37 -5.42 -24.50
C LYS A 500 30.46 -6.75 -25.23
N GLY A 501 30.10 -7.86 -24.58
CA GLY A 501 30.28 -9.22 -25.10
C GLY A 501 29.05 -10.10 -24.95
N PHE A 502 29.27 -11.33 -24.49
CA PHE A 502 28.22 -12.34 -24.30
C PHE A 502 28.38 -13.01 -22.94
N SER A 503 27.29 -13.52 -22.38
CA SER A 503 27.28 -14.37 -21.18
C SER A 503 26.49 -15.63 -21.48
N LEU A 504 26.82 -16.74 -20.80
CA LEU A 504 25.98 -17.94 -20.87
C LEU A 504 24.71 -17.72 -20.05
N THR A 505 23.58 -18.20 -20.58
CA THR A 505 22.36 -18.36 -19.80
C THR A 505 22.46 -19.58 -18.89
N PRO A 506 21.54 -19.79 -17.92
CA PRO A 506 21.48 -21.04 -17.15
C PRO A 506 21.42 -22.29 -18.06
N LYS A 507 20.72 -22.17 -19.19
CA LYS A 507 20.63 -23.21 -20.22
C LYS A 507 21.96 -23.48 -20.92
N GLY A 508 22.66 -22.43 -21.34
CA GLY A 508 23.98 -22.55 -21.97
C GLY A 508 25.02 -23.17 -21.03
N GLU A 509 24.99 -22.80 -19.75
CA GLU A 509 25.90 -23.35 -18.73
C GLU A 509 25.60 -24.83 -18.45
N ALA A 510 24.33 -25.22 -18.33
CA ALA A 510 23.95 -26.62 -18.12
C ALA A 510 24.38 -27.54 -19.28
N ILE A 511 24.26 -27.06 -20.52
CA ILE A 511 24.71 -27.78 -21.72
C ILE A 511 26.25 -27.81 -21.80
N ARG A 512 26.93 -26.71 -21.45
CA ARG A 512 28.40 -26.69 -21.37
C ARG A 512 28.92 -27.76 -20.42
N ARG A 513 28.34 -27.85 -19.21
CA ARG A 513 28.71 -28.86 -18.20
C ARG A 513 28.46 -30.28 -18.69
N LEU A 514 27.34 -30.53 -19.35
CA LEU A 514 27.06 -31.84 -19.95
C LEU A 514 28.16 -32.26 -20.93
N PHE A 515 28.58 -31.36 -21.82
CA PHE A 515 29.68 -31.66 -22.75
C PHE A 515 31.04 -31.78 -22.07
N GLU A 516 31.29 -31.01 -21.02
CA GLU A 516 32.52 -31.07 -20.23
C GLU A 516 32.64 -32.41 -19.49
N GLU A 517 31.55 -32.90 -18.89
CA GLU A 517 31.50 -34.20 -18.22
C GLU A 517 31.79 -35.36 -19.19
N GLU A 518 31.20 -35.33 -20.38
CA GLU A 518 31.45 -36.36 -21.40
C GLU A 518 32.89 -36.32 -21.92
N SER A 519 33.43 -35.13 -22.16
CA SER A 519 34.83 -34.97 -22.59
C SER A 519 35.87 -35.40 -21.55
N ARG A 520 35.48 -35.55 -20.28
CA ARG A 520 36.34 -36.11 -19.21
C ARG A 520 36.23 -37.63 -19.09
N ARG A 521 35.19 -38.24 -19.66
CA ARG A 521 34.97 -39.69 -19.65
C ARG A 521 35.67 -40.41 -20.81
N ILE A 522 35.90 -39.70 -21.91
CA ILE A 522 36.69 -40.11 -23.09
C ILE A 522 38.16 -39.79 -22.82
#